data_AF-A0A098SAI0-F1
#
_entry.id   AF-A0A098SAI0-F1
#
_cell.length_a   1.000
_cell.length_b   1.000
_cell.length_c   1.000
_cell.angle_alpha   90.00
_cell.angle_beta   90.00
_cell.angle_gamma   90.00
#
_symmetry.space_group_name_H-M   'P 1'
#
loop_
_entity.id
_entity.type
_entity.pdbx_description
1 polymer ?
#
loop_
_entity_poly.entity_id
_entity_poly.type
_entity_poly.pdbx_seq_one_letter_code
_entity_poly.pdbx_strand_id
1 'polypeptide(L)'
;MVVNKKSPQLVPPERNDRKRYIVLLMLLIGSAALLFYSKDITKLSPERRQKLEKELEELENAEQYALVAAKDGWYSCFNCPGEVKIFLHRGEVWKYGVTKKGERGRYGNWHVNQGLTYFVQFQGSYQECLKQEKIKIYTYAQLPENLRRQYPLIRPPGNKRDT
;
A
#
# COMPACT_ATOMS: atom_id res chain seq x y z
N MET A 1 92.11 -14.63 -32.52
CA MET A 1 91.29 -14.60 -31.29
C MET A 1 89.83 -14.43 -31.72
N VAL A 2 88.98 -15.44 -31.53
CA VAL A 2 87.54 -15.36 -31.84
C VAL A 2 86.80 -15.34 -30.51
N VAL A 3 86.18 -14.20 -30.20
CA VAL A 3 85.40 -14.02 -28.97
C VAL A 3 84.00 -14.59 -29.20
N ASN A 4 83.67 -15.66 -28.49
CA ASN A 4 82.35 -16.29 -28.50
C ASN A 4 81.42 -15.54 -27.54
N LYS A 5 80.40 -14.83 -28.05
CA LYS A 5 79.37 -14.18 -27.21
C LYS A 5 78.28 -15.20 -26.87
N LYS A 6 78.19 -15.59 -25.59
CA LYS A 6 77.04 -16.34 -25.05
C LYS A 6 75.80 -15.43 -25.01
N SER A 7 74.71 -15.90 -25.60
CA SER A 7 73.38 -15.27 -25.51
C SER A 7 72.82 -15.39 -24.09
N PRO A 8 72.07 -14.40 -23.57
CA PRO A 8 71.50 -14.46 -22.22
C PRO A 8 70.36 -15.49 -22.16
N GLN A 9 70.44 -16.43 -21.21
CA GLN A 9 69.32 -17.30 -20.87
C GLN A 9 68.33 -16.54 -19.99
N LEU A 10 67.06 -16.52 -20.38
CA LEU A 10 65.98 -16.07 -19.50
C LEU A 10 65.82 -17.05 -18.34
N VAL A 11 66.14 -16.59 -17.13
CA VAL A 11 65.89 -17.33 -15.89
C VAL A 11 64.38 -17.25 -15.60
N PRO A 12 63.67 -18.38 -15.44
CA PRO A 12 62.25 -18.35 -15.09
C PRO A 12 62.09 -17.73 -13.68
N PRO A 13 61.07 -16.88 -13.47
CA PRO A 13 60.89 -16.20 -12.20
C PRO A 13 60.80 -17.20 -11.04
N GLU A 14 61.50 -16.89 -9.95
CA GLU A 14 61.68 -17.77 -8.80
C GLU A 14 60.32 -18.07 -8.13
N ARG A 15 60.11 -19.32 -7.69
CA ARG A 15 58.84 -19.83 -7.13
C ARG A 15 58.23 -18.95 -6.02
N ASN A 16 59.05 -18.17 -5.33
CA ASN A 16 58.66 -17.26 -4.26
C ASN A 16 57.92 -16.01 -4.81
N ASP A 17 58.30 -15.51 -5.97
CA ASP A 17 57.66 -14.36 -6.60
C ASP A 17 56.24 -14.70 -7.04
N ARG A 18 56.01 -15.92 -7.55
CA ARG A 18 54.66 -16.38 -7.91
C ARG A 18 53.72 -16.38 -6.71
N LYS A 19 54.19 -16.78 -5.52
CA LYS A 19 53.37 -16.73 -4.29
C LYS A 19 53.09 -15.29 -3.86
N ARG A 20 54.07 -14.39 -3.97
CA ARG A 20 53.89 -12.96 -3.69
C ARG A 20 52.87 -12.31 -4.62
N TYR A 21 52.90 -12.62 -5.92
CA TYR A 21 51.91 -12.14 -6.88
C TYR A 21 50.50 -12.67 -6.58
N ILE A 22 50.36 -13.95 -6.19
CA ILE A 22 49.06 -14.51 -5.80
C ILE A 22 48.50 -13.81 -4.55
N VAL A 23 49.34 -13.54 -3.54
CA VAL A 23 48.92 -12.82 -2.34
C VAL A 23 48.53 -11.38 -2.64
N LEU A 24 49.32 -10.67 -3.47
CA LEU A 24 49.00 -9.32 -3.93
C LEU A 24 47.69 -9.29 -4.73
N LEU A 25 47.47 -10.27 -5.60
CA LEU A 25 46.22 -10.40 -6.36
C LEU A 25 45.02 -10.64 -5.45
N MET A 26 45.15 -11.51 -4.44
CA MET A 26 44.09 -11.77 -3.45
C MET A 26 43.76 -10.51 -2.63
N LEU A 27 44.77 -9.72 -2.25
CA LEU A 27 44.58 -8.44 -1.55
C LEU A 27 43.90 -7.39 -2.45
N LEU A 28 44.24 -7.33 -3.73
CA LEU A 28 43.60 -6.45 -4.71
C LEU A 28 42.14 -6.84 -4.97
N ILE A 29 41.86 -8.14 -5.11
CA ILE A 29 40.48 -8.65 -5.25
C ILE A 29 39.68 -8.39 -3.98
N GLY A 30 40.25 -8.63 -2.80
CA GLY A 30 39.59 -8.39 -1.51
C GLY A 30 39.28 -6.91 -1.27
N SER A 31 40.20 -6.01 -1.59
CA SER A 31 39.99 -4.56 -1.46
C SER A 31 38.99 -4.01 -2.49
N ALA A 32 39.03 -4.49 -3.74
CA ALA A 32 38.00 -4.18 -4.73
C ALA A 32 36.62 -4.67 -4.26
N ALA A 33 36.52 -5.93 -3.80
CA ALA A 33 35.27 -6.49 -3.28
C ALA A 33 34.74 -5.67 -2.09
N LEU A 34 35.58 -5.22 -1.17
CA LEU A 34 35.19 -4.38 -0.04
C LEU A 34 34.66 -3.00 -0.50
N LEU A 35 35.28 -2.40 -1.51
CA LEU A 35 34.83 -1.14 -2.12
C LEU A 35 33.50 -1.29 -2.87
N PHE A 36 33.27 -2.44 -3.52
CA PHE A 36 31.98 -2.73 -4.16
C PHE A 36 30.88 -3.05 -3.13
N TYR A 37 31.20 -3.77 -2.06
CA TYR A 37 30.22 -4.17 -1.04
C TYR A 37 29.82 -3.02 -0.10
N SER A 38 30.73 -2.08 0.17
CA SER A 38 30.47 -0.93 1.05
C SER A 38 29.63 0.18 0.41
N LYS A 39 29.51 0.21 -0.93
CA LYS A 39 28.91 1.34 -1.66
C LYS A 39 27.37 1.35 -1.66
N ASP A 40 26.71 0.27 -1.24
CA ASP A 40 25.26 0.09 -1.49
C ASP A 40 24.38 -0.31 -0.30
N ILE A 41 24.93 -0.46 0.91
CA ILE A 41 24.13 -0.85 2.09
C ILE A 41 23.36 0.35 2.69
N THR A 42 23.71 1.58 2.31
CA THR A 42 23.16 2.82 2.90
C THR A 42 22.03 3.45 2.09
N LYS A 43 21.79 3.01 0.85
CA LYS A 43 20.77 3.60 -0.05
C LYS A 43 19.56 2.68 -0.17
N LEU A 44 18.35 3.23 -0.12
CA LEU A 44 17.15 2.45 -0.44
C LEU A 44 17.20 1.99 -1.90
N SER A 45 16.84 0.73 -2.11
CA SER A 45 16.62 0.19 -3.46
C SER A 45 15.57 1.03 -4.20
N PRO A 46 15.62 1.10 -5.54
CA PRO A 46 14.62 1.81 -6.34
C PRO A 46 13.18 1.38 -6.00
N GLU A 47 12.93 0.08 -5.80
CA GLU A 47 11.61 -0.46 -5.47
C GLU A 47 11.14 0.00 -4.09
N ARG A 48 12.06 0.07 -3.11
CA ARG A 48 11.75 0.58 -1.76
C ARG A 48 11.43 2.07 -1.78
N ARG A 49 12.12 2.87 -2.61
CA ARG A 49 11.83 4.30 -2.78
C ARG A 49 10.48 4.52 -3.43
N GLN A 50 10.19 3.81 -4.53
CA GLN A 50 8.91 3.92 -5.21
C GLN A 50 7.74 3.50 -4.29
N LYS A 51 7.93 2.42 -3.51
CA LYS A 51 6.92 2.00 -2.53
C LYS A 51 6.70 3.07 -1.46
N LEU A 52 7.76 3.68 -0.94
CA LEU A 52 7.67 4.77 0.04
C LEU A 52 6.91 5.97 -0.53
N GLU A 53 7.30 6.44 -1.72
CA GLU A 53 6.65 7.59 -2.39
C GLU A 53 5.16 7.33 -2.61
N LYS A 54 4.81 6.13 -3.10
CA LYS A 54 3.41 5.73 -3.25
C LYS A 54 2.66 5.71 -1.91
N GLU A 55 3.25 5.14 -0.87
CA GLU A 55 2.59 5.07 0.44
C GLU A 55 2.39 6.46 1.06
N LEU A 56 3.33 7.38 0.86
CA LEU A 56 3.21 8.79 1.27
C LEU A 56 2.13 9.51 0.45
N GLU A 57 2.10 9.34 -0.87
CA GLU A 57 1.06 9.90 -1.74
C GLU A 57 -0.34 9.41 -1.35
N GLU A 58 -0.48 8.11 -1.06
CA GLU A 58 -1.74 7.52 -0.60
C GLU A 58 -2.19 8.08 0.77
N LEU A 59 -1.26 8.54 1.63
CA LEU A 59 -1.61 9.18 2.90
C LEU A 59 -2.19 10.58 2.71
N GLU A 60 -1.74 11.30 1.68
CA GLU A 60 -2.24 12.63 1.34
C GLU A 60 -3.49 12.58 0.45
N ASN A 61 -3.69 11.49 -0.29
CA ASN A 61 -4.78 11.32 -1.26
C ASN A 61 -5.66 10.13 -0.90
N ALA A 62 -6.64 10.38 -0.04
CA ALA A 62 -7.67 9.42 0.33
C ALA A 62 -9.08 9.96 0.01
N GLU A 63 -10.04 9.03 0.01
CA GLU A 63 -11.45 9.32 -0.20
C GLU A 63 -12.26 8.85 1.00
N GLN A 64 -13.11 9.72 1.54
CA GLN A 64 -14.26 9.31 2.35
C GLN A 64 -15.49 9.28 1.44
N TYR A 65 -16.22 8.16 1.52
CA TYR A 65 -17.35 7.89 0.64
C TYR A 65 -18.56 7.35 1.40
N ALA A 66 -19.71 7.36 0.72
CA ALA A 66 -20.92 6.64 1.08
C ALA A 66 -21.23 5.59 0.02
N LEU A 67 -21.71 4.42 0.46
CA LEU A 67 -22.50 3.52 -0.36
C LEU A 67 -23.97 3.81 -0.07
N VAL A 68 -24.71 4.17 -1.10
CA VAL A 68 -26.15 4.48 -1.01
C VAL A 68 -26.95 3.46 -1.81
N ALA A 69 -28.20 3.23 -1.41
CA ALA A 69 -29.11 2.37 -2.16
C ALA A 69 -29.35 2.94 -3.58
N ALA A 70 -29.06 2.15 -4.61
CA ALA A 70 -29.25 2.58 -6.01
C ALA A 70 -30.74 2.57 -6.42
N LYS A 71 -31.54 1.75 -5.74
CA LYS A 71 -32.99 1.60 -5.91
C LYS A 71 -33.66 1.24 -4.59
N ASP A 72 -34.95 1.45 -4.50
CA ASP A 72 -35.76 0.98 -3.38
C ASP A 72 -35.68 -0.56 -3.27
N GLY A 73 -35.47 -1.07 -2.07
CA GLY A 73 -35.41 -2.52 -1.85
C GLY A 73 -34.80 -2.94 -0.53
N TRP A 74 -34.67 -4.26 -0.36
CA TRP A 74 -34.10 -4.89 0.83
C TRP A 74 -32.60 -5.10 0.69
N TYR A 75 -31.84 -4.46 1.57
CA TYR A 75 -30.38 -4.54 1.65
C TYR A 75 -29.96 -5.33 2.89
N SER A 76 -28.75 -5.90 2.88
CA SER A 76 -28.21 -6.57 4.07
C SER A 76 -28.04 -5.59 5.22
N CYS A 77 -28.34 -6.04 6.43
CA CYS A 77 -28.19 -5.24 7.64
C CYS A 77 -27.35 -6.01 8.67
N PHE A 78 -26.28 -5.39 9.17
CA PHE A 78 -25.39 -6.02 10.15
C PHE A 78 -25.68 -5.60 11.59
N ASN A 79 -26.60 -4.65 11.79
CA ASN A 79 -26.91 -4.04 13.07
C ASN A 79 -28.42 -3.85 13.29
N CYS A 80 -29.26 -4.51 12.50
CA CYS A 80 -30.71 -4.51 12.69
C CYS A 80 -31.10 -5.49 13.81
N PRO A 81 -31.98 -5.11 14.75
CA PRO A 81 -32.45 -6.01 15.79
C PRO A 81 -33.26 -7.17 15.19
N GLY A 82 -32.79 -8.40 15.36
CA GLY A 82 -33.53 -9.61 14.94
C GLY A 82 -33.68 -9.83 13.43
N GLU A 83 -33.20 -8.90 12.60
CA GLU A 83 -33.33 -8.95 11.14
C GLU A 83 -31.96 -8.88 10.45
N VAL A 84 -31.83 -9.61 9.33
CA VAL A 84 -30.61 -9.63 8.50
C VAL A 84 -30.70 -8.69 7.30
N LYS A 85 -31.86 -8.04 7.10
CA LYS A 85 -32.11 -7.10 6.01
C LYS A 85 -32.82 -5.86 6.53
N ILE A 86 -32.73 -4.77 5.77
CA ILE A 86 -33.47 -3.54 5.99
C ILE A 86 -33.95 -2.99 4.66
N PHE A 87 -35.15 -2.41 4.64
CA PHE A 87 -35.63 -1.69 3.47
C PHE A 87 -34.98 -0.32 3.41
N LEU A 88 -34.33 0.00 2.29
CA LEU A 88 -33.79 1.31 2.00
C LEU A 88 -34.46 1.88 0.76
N HIS A 89 -34.78 3.16 0.79
CA HIS A 89 -35.16 3.90 -0.41
C HIS A 89 -33.93 4.34 -1.17
N ARG A 90 -34.09 4.56 -2.47
CA ARG A 90 -33.03 5.09 -3.34
C ARG A 90 -32.40 6.34 -2.72
N GLY A 91 -31.08 6.35 -2.63
CA GLY A 91 -30.29 7.43 -2.05
C GLY A 91 -30.06 7.32 -0.54
N GLU A 92 -30.78 6.46 0.18
CA GLU A 92 -30.53 6.25 1.61
C GLU A 92 -29.18 5.56 1.84
N VAL A 93 -28.49 5.95 2.91
CA VAL A 93 -27.13 5.49 3.18
C VAL A 93 -27.14 4.06 3.71
N TRP A 94 -26.39 3.21 3.02
CA TRP A 94 -26.10 1.86 3.48
C TRP A 94 -24.80 1.81 4.30
N LYS A 95 -23.73 2.49 3.85
CA LYS A 95 -22.42 2.44 4.52
C LYS A 95 -21.61 3.71 4.32
N TYR A 96 -20.88 4.13 5.34
CA TYR A 96 -19.73 5.05 5.20
C TYR A 96 -18.41 4.30 5.24
N GLY A 97 -17.41 4.82 4.52
CA GLY A 97 -16.07 4.23 4.46
C GLY A 97 -14.98 5.20 4.03
N VAL A 98 -13.72 4.78 4.25
CA VAL A 98 -12.52 5.45 3.71
C VAL A 98 -11.71 4.50 2.83
N THR A 99 -11.09 5.02 1.78
CA THR A 99 -10.17 4.29 0.91
C THR A 99 -9.00 5.15 0.44
N LYS A 100 -7.82 4.54 0.27
CA LYS A 100 -6.66 5.13 -0.41
C LYS A 100 -6.51 4.61 -1.86
N LYS A 101 -7.41 3.72 -2.28
CA LYS A 101 -7.32 2.95 -3.54
C LYS A 101 -8.42 3.28 -4.54
N GLY A 102 -9.28 4.24 -4.22
CA GLY A 102 -10.49 4.51 -4.99
C GLY A 102 -11.56 3.41 -4.86
N GLU A 103 -12.70 3.65 -5.51
CA GLU A 103 -13.81 2.70 -5.66
C GLU A 103 -13.36 1.35 -6.24
N ARG A 104 -12.71 1.40 -7.42
CA ARG A 104 -12.29 0.20 -8.16
C ARG A 104 -11.33 -0.65 -7.34
N GLY A 105 -10.35 -0.04 -6.67
CA GLY A 105 -9.36 -0.75 -5.86
C GLY A 105 -9.93 -1.33 -4.57
N ARG A 106 -11.06 -0.81 -4.08
CA ARG A 106 -11.71 -1.31 -2.85
C ARG A 106 -12.80 -2.33 -3.10
N TYR A 107 -13.63 -2.11 -4.10
CA TYR A 107 -14.85 -2.90 -4.32
C TYR A 107 -14.91 -3.60 -5.68
N GLY A 108 -14.16 -3.15 -6.68
CA GLY A 108 -14.43 -3.51 -8.07
C GLY A 108 -15.94 -3.31 -8.36
N ASN A 109 -16.59 -4.34 -8.90
CA ASN A 109 -18.03 -4.31 -9.21
C ASN A 109 -18.93 -4.85 -8.08
N TRP A 110 -18.39 -5.25 -6.93
CA TRP A 110 -19.17 -5.92 -5.88
C TRP A 110 -20.35 -5.07 -5.41
N HIS A 111 -20.12 -3.79 -5.14
CA HIS A 111 -21.14 -2.89 -4.59
C HIS A 111 -22.28 -2.66 -5.59
N VAL A 112 -21.97 -2.51 -6.89
CA VAL A 112 -22.98 -2.44 -7.96
C VAL A 112 -23.85 -3.70 -8.00
N ASN A 113 -23.24 -4.87 -7.87
CA ASN A 113 -23.97 -6.15 -7.82
C ASN A 113 -24.88 -6.26 -6.57
N GLN A 114 -24.60 -5.50 -5.51
CA GLN A 114 -25.47 -5.38 -4.33
C GLN A 114 -26.54 -4.29 -4.48
N GLY A 115 -26.63 -3.64 -5.64
CA GLY A 115 -27.55 -2.51 -5.86
C GLY A 115 -27.13 -1.25 -5.10
N LEU A 116 -25.84 -1.06 -4.85
CA LEU A 116 -25.31 0.12 -4.17
C LEU A 116 -24.58 1.02 -5.16
N THR A 117 -24.65 2.33 -4.93
CA THR A 117 -23.88 3.34 -5.65
C THR A 117 -22.79 3.89 -4.75
N TYR A 118 -21.56 3.96 -5.27
CA TYR A 118 -20.42 4.58 -4.59
C TYR A 118 -20.43 6.10 -4.83
N PHE A 119 -20.35 6.87 -3.75
CA PHE A 119 -20.35 8.33 -3.81
C PHE A 119 -19.26 8.92 -2.92
N VAL A 120 -18.25 9.55 -3.53
CA VAL A 120 -17.22 10.28 -2.79
C VAL A 120 -17.85 11.53 -2.18
N GLN A 121 -17.67 11.71 -0.87
CA GLN A 121 -18.22 12.84 -0.13
C GLN A 121 -17.14 13.79 0.39
N PHE A 122 -15.90 13.32 0.48
CA PHE A 122 -14.74 14.12 0.85
C PHE A 122 -13.47 13.50 0.28
N GLN A 123 -12.54 14.34 -0.19
CA GLN A 123 -11.20 13.96 -0.62
C GLN A 123 -10.17 14.81 0.13
N GLY A 124 -9.08 14.19 0.57
CA GLY A 124 -8.02 14.84 1.33
C GLY A 124 -7.12 13.82 1.99
N SER A 125 -6.44 14.22 3.06
CA SER A 125 -5.55 13.30 3.78
C SER A 125 -6.33 12.12 4.38
N TYR A 126 -5.64 11.00 4.58
CA TYR A 126 -6.22 9.81 5.18
C TYR A 126 -6.79 10.10 6.58
N GLN A 127 -6.11 10.96 7.35
CA GLN A 127 -6.57 11.36 8.68
C GLN A 127 -7.87 12.17 8.63
N GLU A 128 -7.99 13.12 7.70
CA GLU A 128 -9.22 13.89 7.51
C GLU A 128 -10.37 13.00 7.05
N CYS A 129 -10.10 12.09 6.11
CA CYS A 129 -11.11 11.12 5.66
C CYS A 129 -11.62 10.24 6.81
N LEU A 130 -10.73 9.74 7.67
CA LEU A 130 -11.11 8.99 8.87
C LEU A 130 -11.97 9.85 9.81
N LYS A 131 -11.60 11.12 10.04
CA LYS A 131 -12.39 12.04 10.85
C LYS A 131 -13.80 12.21 10.28
N GLN A 132 -13.92 12.41 8.96
CA GLN A 132 -15.21 12.54 8.29
C GLN A 132 -16.05 11.25 8.41
N GLU A 133 -15.45 10.07 8.23
CA GLU A 133 -16.14 8.79 8.40
C GLU A 133 -16.69 8.65 9.83
N LYS A 134 -15.89 8.96 10.86
CA LYS A 134 -16.35 8.92 12.26
C LYS A 134 -17.55 9.84 12.46
N ILE A 135 -17.43 11.11 12.08
CA ILE A 135 -18.52 12.08 12.23
C ILE A 135 -19.80 11.54 11.57
N LYS A 136 -19.71 11.01 10.35
CA LYS A 136 -20.86 10.49 9.59
C LYS A 136 -21.46 9.23 10.19
N ILE A 137 -20.64 8.30 10.68
CA ILE A 137 -21.13 7.09 11.37
C ILE A 137 -21.87 7.46 12.66
N TYR A 138 -21.26 8.31 13.50
CA TYR A 138 -21.84 8.69 14.80
C TYR A 138 -23.07 9.60 14.66
N THR A 139 -23.14 10.44 13.62
CA THR A 139 -24.31 11.30 13.35
C THR A 139 -25.39 10.60 12.53
N TYR A 140 -25.17 9.39 12.03
CA TYR A 140 -26.16 8.63 11.25
C TYR A 140 -27.51 8.49 11.97
N ALA A 141 -27.48 8.32 13.30
CA ALA A 141 -28.67 8.18 14.11
C ALA A 141 -29.65 9.37 13.97
N GLN A 142 -29.13 10.54 13.58
CA GLN A 142 -29.85 11.80 13.46
C GLN A 142 -30.38 12.06 12.03
N LEU A 143 -30.07 11.18 11.07
CA LEU A 143 -30.49 11.39 9.69
C LEU A 143 -32.01 11.18 9.52
N PRO A 144 -32.69 11.98 8.68
CA PRO A 144 -34.13 11.88 8.47
C PRO A 144 -34.58 10.47 8.10
N GLU A 145 -33.82 9.75 7.25
CA GLU A 145 -34.14 8.37 6.86
C GLU A 145 -34.12 7.40 8.04
N ASN A 146 -33.36 7.68 9.09
CA ASN A 146 -33.27 6.85 10.27
C ASN A 146 -34.31 7.21 11.32
N LEU A 147 -34.60 8.51 11.49
CA LEU A 147 -35.59 8.99 12.43
C LEU A 147 -37.02 8.55 12.10
N ARG A 148 -37.31 8.30 10.82
CA ARG A 148 -38.61 7.84 10.34
C ARG A 148 -38.81 6.32 10.42
N ARG A 149 -37.82 5.56 10.91
CA ARG A 149 -37.93 4.10 11.12
C ARG A 149 -38.62 3.81 12.45
N GLN A 150 -39.38 2.71 12.49
CA GLN A 150 -39.95 2.20 13.75
C GLN A 150 -38.85 1.88 14.78
N TYR A 151 -37.73 1.32 14.30
CA TYR A 151 -36.54 1.03 15.10
C TYR A 151 -35.32 1.73 14.50
N PRO A 152 -34.98 2.94 14.97
CA PRO A 152 -33.79 3.67 14.50
C PRO A 152 -32.51 2.89 14.78
N LEU A 153 -31.57 2.93 13.82
CA LEU A 153 -30.26 2.30 13.97
C LEU A 153 -29.25 3.31 14.52
N ILE A 154 -28.32 2.84 15.37
CA ILE A 154 -27.24 3.69 15.91
C ILE A 154 -26.15 4.02 14.88
N ARG A 155 -26.07 3.26 13.78
CA ARG A 155 -25.09 3.39 12.69
C ARG A 155 -25.67 2.89 11.37
N PRO A 156 -25.05 3.16 10.21
CA PRO A 156 -25.57 2.68 8.93
C PRO A 156 -25.66 1.14 8.85
N PRO A 157 -26.63 0.58 8.10
CA PRO A 157 -26.87 -0.87 8.01
C PRO A 157 -25.65 -1.72 7.63
N GLY A 158 -24.81 -1.19 6.74
CA GLY A 158 -23.60 -1.82 6.21
C GLY A 158 -22.33 -1.59 7.04
N ASN A 159 -22.41 -0.83 8.15
CA ASN A 159 -21.30 -0.66 9.08
C ASN A 159 -21.41 -1.67 10.24
N LYS A 160 -20.58 -2.72 10.22
CA LYS A 160 -20.53 -3.75 11.29
C LYS A 160 -20.09 -3.19 12.65
N ARG A 161 -19.23 -2.17 12.64
CA ARG A 161 -18.62 -1.54 13.82
C ARG A 161 -18.47 -0.03 13.58
N ASP A 162 -18.22 0.72 14.65
CA ASP A 162 -17.90 2.16 14.59
C ASP A 162 -16.43 2.43 14.20
N THR A 163 -15.69 1.38 13.84
CA THR A 163 -14.25 1.40 13.51
C THR A 163 -13.99 1.55 12.03
#